data_AF-A0A8J4VHE2-F1
#
_entry.id   AF-A0A8J4VHE2-F1
#
_cell.length_a   1.000
_cell.length_b   1.000
_cell.length_c   1.000
_cell.angle_alpha   90.00
_cell.angle_beta   90.00
_cell.angle_gamma   90.00
#
_symmetry.space_group_name_H-M   'P 1'
#
loop_
_entity.id
_entity.type
_entity.pdbx_description
1 polymer ?
#
loop_
_entity_poly.entity_id
_entity_poly.type
_entity_poly.pdbx_seq_one_letter_code
_entity_poly.pdbx_strand_id
1 'polypeptide(L)'
;MLELLLRQHLMFSQRSHQQQTINWFCMRMLLQLHILVPVQWKLRKGFNAQEAVVGALRGELAATAVNAPMVPAEVLSELKPYVVLAEKLGRLAVQLVAGGSGVKTVEVTYASARAPDDLDTRLLRAMITKGIIEPISSVFVNLVNADFTAKQRGLRISEERIVLDGSPESPLDFIQVQIANVESKFASVILESGEIKVEGQVKDGIPHLTRVGSFEVDVSLEGSIILCRQVDQPAMIGSVGSICVRRM
;
A
#
# COMPACT_ATOMS: atom_id res chain seq x y z
N MET A 1 1.17 -22.80 -38.99
CA MET A 1 0.58 -21.69 -38.21
C MET A 1 -0.61 -21.06 -38.93
N LEU A 2 -0.52 -20.74 -40.23
CA LEU A 2 -1.69 -20.29 -41.02
C LEU A 2 -2.81 -21.35 -41.15
N GLU A 3 -2.48 -22.64 -41.27
CA GLU A 3 -3.51 -23.69 -41.42
C GLU A 3 -4.37 -23.93 -40.16
N LEU A 4 -3.83 -23.66 -38.97
CA LEU A 4 -4.58 -23.79 -37.70
C LEU A 4 -5.59 -22.64 -37.52
N LEU A 5 -5.29 -21.45 -38.06
CA LEU A 5 -6.19 -20.30 -38.07
C LEU A 5 -7.34 -20.48 -39.07
N LEU A 6 -7.07 -21.06 -40.24
CA LEU A 6 -8.10 -21.35 -41.26
C LEU A 6 -9.09 -22.44 -40.83
N ARG A 7 -8.64 -23.48 -40.12
CA ARG A 7 -9.54 -24.52 -39.58
C ARG A 7 -10.45 -24.03 -38.45
N GLN A 8 -9.98 -23.08 -37.64
CA GLN A 8 -10.84 -22.48 -36.60
C GLN A 8 -11.91 -21.57 -37.22
N HIS A 9 -11.59 -20.81 -38.27
CA HIS A 9 -12.56 -19.91 -38.91
C HIS A 9 -13.79 -20.64 -39.48
N LEU A 10 -13.60 -21.86 -40.00
CA LEU A 10 -14.68 -22.70 -40.51
C LEU A 10 -15.60 -23.27 -39.41
N MET A 11 -15.09 -23.45 -38.18
CA MET A 11 -15.89 -23.90 -37.03
C MET A 11 -16.75 -22.78 -36.39
N PHE A 12 -16.47 -21.51 -36.70
CA PHE A 12 -17.17 -20.35 -36.12
C PHE A 12 -18.48 -19.97 -36.82
N SER A 13 -18.73 -20.50 -38.02
CA SER A 13 -19.89 -20.13 -38.86
C SER A 13 -21.25 -20.69 -38.38
N GLN A 14 -21.29 -21.46 -37.29
CA GLN A 14 -22.47 -22.22 -36.85
C GLN A 14 -22.96 -21.88 -35.43
N ARG A 15 -22.52 -20.78 -34.81
CA ARG A 15 -22.97 -20.38 -33.46
C ARG A 15 -23.61 -19.00 -33.39
N SER A 16 -24.54 -18.84 -32.45
CA SER A 16 -25.37 -17.64 -32.28
C SER A 16 -24.55 -16.36 -32.07
N HIS A 17 -25.12 -15.23 -32.50
CA HIS A 17 -24.47 -13.91 -32.57
C HIS A 17 -23.89 -13.42 -31.22
N GLN A 18 -24.47 -13.84 -30.09
CA GLN A 18 -24.00 -13.55 -28.73
C GLN A 18 -22.76 -14.36 -28.32
N GLN A 19 -22.64 -15.61 -28.78
CA GLN A 19 -21.46 -16.44 -28.50
C GLN A 19 -20.26 -15.99 -29.34
N GLN A 20 -20.51 -15.42 -30.52
CA GLN A 20 -19.48 -14.88 -31.41
C GLN A 20 -18.84 -13.60 -30.85
N THR A 21 -19.61 -12.70 -30.23
CA THR A 21 -19.06 -11.47 -29.63
C THR A 21 -18.21 -11.74 -28.39
N ILE A 22 -18.61 -12.66 -27.50
CA ILE A 22 -17.82 -13.04 -26.33
C ILE A 22 -16.50 -13.71 -26.75
N ASN A 23 -16.56 -14.66 -27.70
CA ASN A 23 -15.35 -15.29 -28.21
C ASN A 23 -14.44 -14.31 -28.97
N TRP A 24 -15.01 -13.34 -29.69
CA TRP A 24 -14.22 -12.33 -30.38
C TRP A 24 -13.51 -11.38 -29.39
N PHE A 25 -14.18 -11.01 -28.29
CA PHE A 25 -13.57 -10.22 -27.22
C PHE A 25 -12.45 -10.98 -26.51
N CYS A 26 -12.67 -12.26 -26.18
CA CYS A 26 -11.64 -13.12 -25.59
C CYS A 26 -10.46 -13.36 -26.55
N MET A 27 -10.71 -13.56 -27.85
CA MET A 27 -9.66 -13.80 -28.84
C MET A 27 -8.84 -12.52 -29.10
N ARG A 28 -9.48 -11.34 -29.11
CA ARG A 28 -8.78 -10.05 -29.22
C ARG A 28 -7.93 -9.75 -27.98
N MET A 29 -8.40 -10.10 -26.79
CA MET A 29 -7.65 -9.99 -25.54
C MET A 29 -6.44 -10.96 -25.51
N LEU A 30 -6.61 -12.19 -26.00
CA LEU A 30 -5.53 -13.18 -26.13
C LEU A 30 -4.50 -12.83 -27.21
N LEU A 31 -4.93 -12.21 -28.31
CA LEU A 31 -4.05 -11.70 -29.37
C LEU A 31 -3.25 -10.48 -28.90
N GLN A 32 -3.84 -9.61 -28.08
CA GLN A 32 -3.13 -8.49 -27.46
C GLN A 32 -2.05 -8.99 -26.47
N LEU A 33 -2.32 -10.09 -25.75
CA LEU A 33 -1.34 -10.73 -24.89
C LEU A 33 -0.17 -11.38 -25.66
N HIS A 34 -0.39 -11.92 -26.85
CA HIS A 34 0.69 -12.51 -27.65
C HIS A 34 1.69 -11.48 -28.19
N ILE A 35 1.29 -10.21 -28.33
CA ILE A 35 2.13 -9.14 -28.88
C ILE A 35 2.97 -8.47 -27.77
N LEU A 36 2.52 -8.53 -26.51
CA LEU A 36 3.19 -7.90 -25.36
C LEU A 36 4.10 -8.84 -24.55
N VAL A 37 4.20 -10.11 -24.91
CA VAL A 37 5.10 -11.07 -24.24
C VAL A 37 6.32 -11.31 -25.15
N PRO A 38 7.50 -10.76 -24.84
CA PRO A 38 8.70 -11.01 -25.62
C PRO A 38 8.99 -12.53 -25.73
N VAL A 39 9.59 -12.95 -26.83
CA VAL A 39 9.93 -14.35 -27.14
C VAL A 39 10.76 -15.04 -26.04
N GLN A 40 11.44 -14.27 -25.17
CA GLN A 40 12.22 -14.76 -24.03
C GLN A 40 11.38 -15.46 -22.94
N TRP A 41 10.05 -15.29 -22.93
CA TRP A 41 9.19 -15.71 -21.83
C TRP A 41 8.55 -17.09 -22.01
N LYS A 42 8.63 -17.66 -23.21
CA LYS A 42 8.12 -19.02 -23.48
C LYS A 42 8.98 -20.14 -22.84
N LEU A 43 10.11 -19.79 -22.23
CA LEU A 43 11.08 -20.75 -21.69
C LEU A 43 10.94 -21.03 -20.18
N ARG A 44 10.05 -20.36 -19.45
CA ARG A 44 9.83 -20.61 -18.02
C ARG A 44 8.82 -21.73 -17.80
N LYS A 45 9.29 -22.92 -17.38
CA LYS A 45 8.42 -23.96 -16.81
C LYS A 45 7.73 -23.41 -15.55
N GLY A 46 6.40 -23.40 -15.52
CA GLY A 46 5.60 -23.04 -14.34
C GLY A 46 4.90 -21.68 -14.36
N PHE A 47 4.96 -20.91 -15.45
CA PHE A 47 4.18 -19.66 -15.55
C PHE A 47 2.71 -19.96 -15.85
N ASN A 48 1.84 -19.80 -14.85
CA ASN A 48 0.38 -19.87 -15.03
C ASN A 48 -0.20 -18.45 -15.10
N ALA A 49 -0.50 -17.99 -16.32
CA ALA A 49 -1.02 -16.64 -16.57
C ALA A 49 -2.37 -16.37 -15.86
N GLN A 50 -3.12 -17.41 -15.52
CA GLN A 50 -4.43 -17.29 -14.87
C GLN A 50 -4.29 -16.91 -13.40
N GLU A 51 -3.37 -17.53 -12.68
CA GLU A 51 -3.09 -17.24 -11.26
C GLU A 51 -2.50 -15.84 -11.09
N ALA A 52 -1.62 -15.43 -12.02
CA ALA A 52 -1.04 -14.09 -12.06
C ALA A 52 -2.10 -12.99 -12.18
N VAL A 53 -3.10 -13.20 -13.04
CA VAL A 53 -4.21 -12.26 -13.24
C VAL A 53 -5.15 -12.25 -12.04
N VAL A 54 -5.45 -13.41 -11.45
CA VAL A 54 -6.32 -13.50 -10.27
C VAL A 54 -5.67 -12.83 -9.04
N GLY A 55 -4.38 -13.06 -8.80
CA GLY A 55 -3.66 -12.41 -7.69
C GLY A 55 -3.56 -10.90 -7.86
N ALA A 56 -3.28 -10.43 -9.08
CA ALA A 56 -3.23 -8.99 -9.39
C ALA A 56 -4.59 -8.30 -9.21
N LEU A 57 -5.70 -8.96 -9.57
CA LEU A 57 -7.05 -8.43 -9.38
C LEU A 57 -7.50 -8.44 -7.91
N ARG A 58 -6.89 -9.29 -7.07
CA ARG A 58 -7.16 -9.38 -5.62
C ARG A 58 -6.28 -8.46 -4.78
N GLY A 59 -5.34 -7.74 -5.39
CA GLY A 59 -4.40 -6.89 -4.66
C GLY A 59 -3.37 -7.69 -3.83
N GLU A 60 -3.25 -8.99 -4.10
CA GLU A 60 -2.21 -9.82 -3.48
C GLU A 60 -0.86 -9.48 -4.13
N LEU A 61 0.22 -9.57 -3.35
CA LEU A 61 1.60 -9.52 -3.85
C LEU A 61 1.84 -10.79 -4.68
N ALA A 62 1.26 -10.83 -5.88
CA ALA A 62 1.44 -11.94 -6.79
C ALA A 62 2.90 -11.95 -7.24
N ALA A 63 3.62 -13.03 -6.93
CA ALA A 63 4.98 -13.30 -7.39
C ALA A 63 5.12 -13.32 -8.94
N THR A 64 4.00 -13.21 -9.65
CA THR A 64 3.84 -13.22 -11.10
C THR A 64 3.20 -11.94 -11.66
N ALA A 65 3.15 -10.84 -10.89
CA ALA A 65 2.71 -9.56 -11.42
C ALA A 65 3.68 -9.09 -12.52
N VAL A 66 3.15 -8.99 -13.75
CA VAL A 66 3.87 -8.84 -15.02
C VAL A 66 4.73 -7.55 -15.10
N ASN A 67 4.61 -6.64 -14.13
CA ASN A 67 5.41 -5.42 -13.98
C ASN A 67 5.78 -5.09 -12.52
N ALA A 68 5.64 -6.01 -11.57
CA ALA A 68 6.17 -5.76 -10.23
C ALA A 68 7.70 -5.93 -10.25
N PRO A 69 8.49 -5.03 -9.64
CA PRO A 69 9.89 -5.34 -9.37
C PRO A 69 9.93 -6.70 -8.67
N MET A 70 10.79 -7.59 -9.17
CA MET A 70 10.90 -8.96 -8.69
C MET A 70 11.60 -8.91 -7.32
N VAL A 71 10.84 -8.57 -6.28
CA VAL A 71 11.31 -8.65 -4.90
C VAL A 71 11.38 -10.14 -4.55
N PRO A 72 12.55 -10.67 -4.15
CA PRO A 72 12.69 -12.06 -3.75
C PRO A 72 11.67 -12.42 -2.65
N ALA A 73 11.16 -13.64 -2.67
CA ALA A 73 10.14 -14.07 -1.71
C ALA A 73 10.65 -14.00 -0.26
N GLU A 74 11.96 -14.17 -0.05
CA GLU A 74 12.59 -14.00 1.26
C GLU A 74 12.47 -12.56 1.75
N VAL A 75 12.79 -11.59 0.89
CA VAL A 75 12.70 -10.15 1.20
C VAL A 75 11.26 -9.71 1.44
N LEU A 76 10.29 -10.26 0.69
CA LEU A 76 8.87 -10.00 0.92
C LEU A 76 8.39 -10.53 2.28
N SER A 77 8.89 -11.69 2.69
CA SER A 77 8.51 -12.29 3.97
C SER A 77 9.04 -11.46 5.14
N GLU A 78 10.27 -10.96 5.02
CA GLU A 78 10.90 -10.09 6.00
C GLU A 78 10.23 -8.71 6.08
N LEU A 79 9.91 -8.10 4.94
CA LEU A 79 9.29 -6.78 4.88
C LEU A 79 7.79 -6.79 5.16
N LYS A 80 7.14 -7.96 5.20
CA LYS A 80 5.69 -8.12 5.40
C LYS A 80 5.13 -7.30 6.59
N PRO A 81 5.69 -7.33 7.81
CA PRO A 81 5.16 -6.53 8.90
C PRO A 81 5.36 -5.01 8.67
N TYR A 82 6.45 -4.62 8.01
CA TYR A 82 6.72 -3.22 7.65
C TYR A 82 5.80 -2.70 6.54
N VAL A 83 5.40 -3.56 5.62
CA VAL A 83 4.38 -3.26 4.59
C VAL A 83 3.04 -2.93 5.25
N VAL A 84 2.62 -3.72 6.24
CA VAL A 84 1.39 -3.47 7.00
C VAL A 84 1.52 -2.19 7.82
N LEU A 85 2.66 -1.98 8.48
CA LEU A 85 2.96 -0.75 9.23
C LEU A 85 2.86 0.49 8.33
N ALA A 86 3.54 0.47 7.18
CA ALA A 86 3.59 1.54 6.20
C ALA A 86 2.19 1.95 5.71
N GLU A 87 1.35 0.99 5.35
CA GLU A 87 -0.05 1.24 4.97
C GLU A 87 -0.84 1.90 6.11
N LYS A 88 -0.72 1.35 7.33
CA LYS A 88 -1.46 1.84 8.50
C LYS A 88 -1.03 3.24 8.93
N LEU A 89 0.27 3.56 8.87
CA LEU A 89 0.79 4.88 9.16
C LEU A 89 0.26 5.92 8.16
N GLY A 90 0.29 5.61 6.86
CA GLY A 90 -0.30 6.48 5.84
C GLY A 90 -1.80 6.74 6.07
N ARG A 91 -2.54 5.68 6.40
CA ARG A 91 -3.97 5.74 6.71
C ARG A 91 -4.27 6.54 7.98
N LEU A 92 -3.45 6.39 9.02
CA LEU A 92 -3.59 7.15 10.25
C LEU A 92 -3.29 8.63 10.00
N ALA A 93 -2.19 8.95 9.32
CA ALA A 93 -1.77 10.31 9.05
C ALA A 93 -2.85 11.10 8.31
N VAL A 94 -3.45 10.54 7.25
CA VAL A 94 -4.53 11.21 6.50
C VAL A 94 -5.82 11.34 7.30
N GLN A 95 -6.12 10.42 8.22
CA GLN A 95 -7.32 10.52 9.07
C GLN A 95 -7.23 11.64 10.09
N LEU A 96 -6.00 11.98 10.53
CA LEU A 96 -5.74 13.08 11.46
C LEU A 96 -5.90 14.45 10.79
N VAL A 97 -5.69 14.54 9.47
CA VAL A 97 -5.86 15.77 8.70
C VAL A 97 -7.32 16.26 8.78
N ALA A 98 -7.47 17.55 9.03
CA ALA A 98 -8.70 18.31 8.91
C ALA A 98 -8.61 19.30 7.74
N GLY A 99 -9.75 19.93 7.43
CA GLY A 99 -9.83 20.93 6.37
C GLY A 99 -9.98 20.33 4.97
N GLY A 100 -10.50 21.14 4.04
CA GLY A 100 -10.71 20.76 2.64
C GLY A 100 -9.49 21.01 1.73
N SER A 101 -8.39 21.51 2.27
CA SER A 101 -7.17 21.89 1.54
C SER A 101 -6.39 20.72 0.94
N GLY A 102 -6.67 19.49 1.43
CA GLY A 102 -6.08 18.26 0.94
C GLY A 102 -4.60 18.09 1.33
N VAL A 103 -4.09 16.87 1.18
CA VAL A 103 -2.69 16.54 1.45
C VAL A 103 -1.87 16.85 0.20
N LYS A 104 -0.86 17.72 0.31
CA LYS A 104 0.02 18.13 -0.80
C LYS A 104 1.44 17.60 -0.67
N THR A 105 1.99 17.64 0.54
CA THR A 105 3.38 17.27 0.80
C THR A 105 3.43 16.24 1.91
N VAL A 106 4.09 15.12 1.61
CA VAL A 106 4.35 14.03 2.55
C VAL A 106 5.84 13.77 2.54
N GLU A 107 6.42 13.74 3.72
CA GLU A 107 7.79 13.30 3.94
C GLU A 107 7.77 11.98 4.69
N VAL A 108 8.57 11.04 4.22
CA VAL A 108 8.70 9.72 4.83
C VAL A 108 10.14 9.51 5.24
N THR A 109 10.37 9.21 6.51
CA THR A 109 11.70 8.88 7.02
C THR A 109 11.77 7.41 7.38
N TYR A 110 12.77 6.72 6.84
CA TYR A 110 13.10 5.35 7.17
C TYR A 110 14.37 5.31 7.98
N ALA A 111 14.30 4.82 9.21
CA ALA A 111 15.49 4.57 10.01
C ALA A 111 15.86 3.09 9.97
N SER A 112 17.11 2.81 9.61
CA SER A 112 17.61 1.45 9.44
C SER A 112 19.09 1.37 9.81
N ALA A 113 19.48 0.24 10.38
CA ALA A 113 20.89 -0.14 10.49
C ALA A 113 21.51 -0.70 9.19
N ARG A 114 20.70 -0.94 8.15
CA ARG A 114 21.18 -1.44 6.84
C ARG A 114 21.71 -0.31 5.97
N ALA A 115 22.66 -0.66 5.10
CA ALA A 115 23.14 0.27 4.09
C ALA A 115 21.99 0.67 3.13
N PRO A 116 22.01 1.89 2.56
CA PRO A 116 20.94 2.38 1.69
C PRO A 116 20.62 1.49 0.48
N ASP A 117 21.61 0.75 -0.03
CA ASP A 117 21.46 -0.13 -1.20
C ASP A 117 20.88 -1.51 -0.85
N ASP A 118 20.87 -1.89 0.43
CA ASP A 118 20.39 -3.19 0.91
C ASP A 118 18.90 -3.21 1.25
N LEU A 119 18.22 -2.06 1.21
CA LEU A 119 16.81 -1.91 1.53
C LEU A 119 16.01 -1.24 0.40
N ASP A 120 15.22 -2.04 -0.32
CA ASP A 120 14.30 -1.53 -1.34
C ASP A 120 13.04 -0.91 -0.70
N THR A 121 13.02 0.42 -0.55
CA THR A 121 11.89 1.15 0.03
C THR A 121 10.72 1.37 -0.94
N ARG A 122 10.84 0.99 -2.23
CA ARG A 122 9.76 1.23 -3.22
C ARG A 122 8.44 0.61 -2.81
N LEU A 123 8.51 -0.59 -2.23
CA LEU A 123 7.33 -1.27 -1.71
C LEU A 123 6.71 -0.47 -0.56
N LEU A 124 7.51 -0.02 0.41
CA LEU A 124 7.03 0.76 1.56
C LEU A 124 6.42 2.10 1.14
N ARG A 125 7.07 2.80 0.21
CA ARG A 125 6.57 4.04 -0.41
C ARG A 125 5.20 3.83 -1.05
N ALA A 126 5.03 2.75 -1.82
CA ALA A 126 3.75 2.43 -2.44
C ALA A 126 2.65 2.15 -1.41
N MET A 127 2.98 1.47 -0.32
CA MET A 127 2.03 1.15 0.74
C MET A 127 1.62 2.38 1.57
N ILE A 128 2.56 3.30 1.85
CA ILE A 128 2.23 4.60 2.45
C ILE A 128 1.31 5.38 1.52
N THR A 129 1.64 5.43 0.23
CA THR A 129 0.82 6.11 -0.80
C THR A 129 -0.59 5.53 -0.84
N LYS A 130 -0.72 4.21 -0.81
CA LYS A 130 -1.99 3.49 -0.72
C LYS A 130 -2.77 3.93 0.53
N GLY A 131 -2.13 3.88 1.69
CA GLY A 131 -2.73 4.29 2.96
C GLY A 131 -3.23 5.73 2.97
N ILE A 132 -2.55 6.64 2.26
CA ILE A 132 -2.95 8.05 2.15
C ILE A 132 -4.11 8.24 1.16
N ILE A 133 -4.07 7.58 0.00
CA ILE A 133 -4.97 7.88 -1.11
C ILE A 133 -6.30 7.11 -1.04
N GLU A 134 -6.29 5.82 -0.71
CA GLU A 134 -7.50 4.98 -0.74
C GLU A 134 -8.60 5.44 0.24
N PRO A 135 -8.31 5.96 1.45
CA PRO A 135 -9.35 6.48 2.34
C PRO A 135 -10.10 7.70 1.78
N ILE A 136 -9.49 8.44 0.84
CA ILE A 136 -10.04 9.67 0.27
C ILE A 136 -10.39 9.50 -1.22
N SER A 137 -10.33 8.27 -1.75
CA SER A 137 -10.50 8.00 -3.17
C SER A 137 -10.94 6.57 -3.47
N SER A 138 -11.76 6.39 -4.50
CA SER A 138 -12.10 5.08 -5.08
C SER A 138 -11.00 4.47 -5.98
N VAL A 139 -9.77 4.97 -5.93
CA VAL A 139 -8.69 4.52 -6.82
C VAL A 139 -7.87 3.47 -6.09
N PHE A 140 -7.71 2.30 -6.69
CA PHE A 140 -6.88 1.25 -6.14
C PHE A 140 -5.40 1.56 -6.38
N VAL A 141 -4.59 1.51 -5.32
CA VAL A 141 -3.16 1.84 -5.35
C VAL A 141 -2.33 0.58 -5.13
N ASN A 142 -1.32 0.38 -5.98
CA ASN A 142 -0.37 -0.70 -5.94
C ASN A 142 1.05 -0.19 -6.24
N LEU A 143 2.03 -1.09 -6.17
CA LEU A 143 3.45 -0.78 -6.39
C LEU A 143 3.75 -0.15 -7.76
N VAL A 144 2.97 -0.48 -8.79
CA VAL A 144 3.20 -0.02 -10.17
C VAL A 144 2.60 1.39 -10.38
N ASN A 145 1.41 1.65 -9.83
CA ASN A 145 0.68 2.90 -10.09
C ASN A 145 0.78 3.92 -8.94
N ALA A 146 1.39 3.61 -7.80
CA ALA A 146 1.47 4.50 -6.63
C ALA A 146 2.02 5.88 -6.98
N ASP A 147 3.22 5.95 -7.57
CA ASP A 147 3.86 7.23 -7.91
C ASP A 147 3.07 8.03 -8.94
N PHE A 148 2.49 7.35 -9.92
CA PHE A 148 1.65 7.99 -10.93
C PHE A 148 0.38 8.57 -10.30
N THR A 149 -0.27 7.80 -9.43
CA THR A 149 -1.51 8.20 -8.74
C THR A 149 -1.26 9.36 -7.77
N ALA A 150 -0.14 9.33 -7.04
CA ALA A 150 0.28 10.43 -6.18
C ALA A 150 0.47 11.73 -6.98
N LYS A 151 1.23 11.67 -8.09
CA LYS A 151 1.46 12.83 -8.96
C LYS A 151 0.17 13.37 -9.58
N GLN A 152 -0.73 12.52 -10.04
CA GLN A 152 -2.03 12.94 -10.58
C GLN A 152 -2.88 13.71 -9.56
N ARG A 153 -2.69 13.46 -8.27
CA ARG A 153 -3.38 14.14 -7.17
C ARG A 153 -2.64 15.35 -6.63
N GLY A 154 -1.51 15.72 -7.25
CA GLY A 154 -0.66 16.79 -6.74
C GLY A 154 0.02 16.45 -5.41
N LEU A 155 0.12 15.16 -5.06
CA LEU A 155 0.79 14.68 -3.86
C LEU A 155 2.29 14.52 -4.15
N ARG A 156 3.11 15.30 -3.46
CA ARG A 156 4.57 15.17 -3.48
C ARG A 156 5.02 14.35 -2.28
N ILE A 157 5.58 13.18 -2.56
CA ILE A 157 6.16 12.28 -1.55
C ILE A 157 7.69 12.32 -1.67
N SER A 158 8.36 12.81 -0.63
CA SER A 158 9.80 12.72 -0.42
C SER A 158 10.13 11.60 0.56
N GLU A 159 11.29 10.99 0.37
CA GLU A 159 11.82 9.96 1.25
C GLU A 159 13.18 10.41 1.77
N GLU A 160 13.40 10.22 3.06
CA GLU A 160 14.67 10.36 3.74
C GLU A 160 15.06 9.02 4.37
N ARG A 161 16.35 8.69 4.34
CA ARG A 161 16.88 7.49 5.00
C ARG A 161 17.90 7.90 6.03
N ILE A 162 17.72 7.42 7.25
CA ILE A 162 18.63 7.61 8.37
C ILE A 162 19.32 6.28 8.62
N VAL A 163 20.65 6.27 8.52
CA VAL A 163 21.47 5.12 8.88
C VAL A 163 21.76 5.18 10.38
N LEU A 164 21.42 4.13 11.11
CA LEU A 164 21.64 4.01 12.54
C LEU A 164 22.74 2.99 12.85
N ASP A 165 23.46 3.20 13.95
CA ASP A 165 24.39 2.22 14.49
C ASP A 165 23.58 1.16 15.27
N GLY A 166 23.10 0.12 14.58
CA GLY A 166 22.19 -0.89 15.13
C GLY A 166 22.41 -2.31 14.58
N SER A 167 21.54 -3.25 14.96
CA SER A 167 21.60 -4.63 14.45
C SER A 167 21.02 -4.70 13.03
N PRO A 168 21.76 -5.23 12.03
CA PRO A 168 21.26 -5.38 10.67
C PRO A 168 20.20 -6.50 10.52
N GLU A 169 19.91 -7.24 11.60
CA GLU A 169 18.88 -8.29 11.63
C GLU A 169 17.48 -7.72 11.42
N SER A 170 17.19 -6.52 11.95
CA SER A 170 15.95 -5.82 11.67
C SER A 170 16.13 -4.92 10.45
N PRO A 171 15.27 -5.03 9.41
CA PRO A 171 15.44 -4.21 8.21
C PRO A 171 15.16 -2.73 8.47
N LEU A 172 14.35 -2.41 9.47
CA LEU A 172 13.97 -1.05 9.85
C LEU A 172 13.76 -0.96 11.36
N ASP A 173 14.28 0.11 11.96
CA ASP A 173 14.02 0.50 13.34
C ASP A 173 12.67 1.19 13.45
N PHE A 174 12.44 2.24 12.64
CA PHE A 174 11.16 2.95 12.59
C PHE A 174 10.83 3.47 11.19
N ILE A 175 9.54 3.66 10.95
CA ILE A 175 9.00 4.39 9.80
C ILE A 175 8.26 5.61 10.35
N GLN A 176 8.55 6.77 9.78
CA GLN A 176 7.92 8.03 10.14
C GLN A 176 7.25 8.63 8.92
N VAL A 177 6.03 9.13 9.09
CA VAL A 177 5.26 9.83 8.06
C VAL A 177 4.91 11.21 8.59
N GLN A 178 5.30 12.23 7.85
CA GLN A 178 5.05 13.63 8.15
C GLN A 178 4.24 14.26 7.04
N ILE A 179 3.14 14.90 7.40
CA ILE A 179 2.28 15.65 6.48
C ILE A 179 2.40 17.14 6.83
N ALA A 180 2.82 17.94 5.86
CA ALA A 180 3.05 19.37 6.05
C ALA A 180 1.91 20.24 5.52
N ASN A 181 1.76 21.44 6.09
CA ASN A 181 0.80 22.47 5.69
C ASN A 181 -0.66 22.00 5.75
N VAL A 182 -1.02 21.30 6.82
CA VAL A 182 -2.36 20.75 7.02
C VAL A 182 -2.94 21.20 8.34
N GLU A 183 -4.27 21.28 8.40
CA GLU A 183 -4.98 21.39 9.67
C GLU A 183 -5.15 19.98 10.27
N SER A 184 -5.33 19.90 11.59
CA SER A 184 -5.56 18.63 12.29
C SER A 184 -6.94 18.61 12.93
N LYS A 185 -7.62 17.47 12.91
CA LYS A 185 -8.85 17.24 13.70
C LYS A 185 -8.58 17.30 15.20
N PHE A 186 -7.33 17.07 15.58
CA PHE A 186 -6.83 17.11 16.94
C PHE A 186 -5.79 18.21 17.05
N ALA A 187 -6.18 19.36 17.60
CA ALA A 187 -5.29 20.52 17.77
C ALA A 187 -4.02 20.21 18.58
N SER A 188 -4.01 19.15 19.40
CA SER A 188 -2.82 18.73 20.16
C SER A 188 -1.81 17.91 19.34
N VAL A 189 -2.21 17.43 18.15
CA VAL A 189 -1.39 16.56 17.30
C VAL A 189 -0.60 17.35 16.26
N ILE A 190 -1.05 18.56 15.92
CA ILE A 190 -0.32 19.44 15.02
C ILE A 190 0.90 20.02 15.75
N LEU A 191 2.06 19.93 15.13
CA LEU A 191 3.27 20.58 15.61
C LEU A 191 3.18 22.09 15.37
N GLU A 192 3.99 22.87 16.09
CA GLU A 192 4.05 24.34 15.91
C GLU A 192 4.39 24.74 14.46
N SER A 193 5.06 23.85 13.72
CA SER A 193 5.38 23.98 12.29
C SER A 193 4.19 23.80 11.35
N GLY A 194 3.00 23.43 11.84
CA GLY A 194 1.83 23.16 11.01
C GLY A 194 1.84 21.76 10.38
N GLU A 195 2.50 20.80 11.05
CA GLU A 195 2.76 19.47 10.51
C GLU A 195 2.18 18.39 11.41
N ILE A 196 1.71 17.30 10.81
CA ILE A 196 1.26 16.10 11.52
C ILE A 196 2.33 15.04 11.31
N LYS A 197 2.91 14.54 12.42
CA LYS A 197 3.94 13.51 12.41
C LYS A 197 3.45 12.25 13.09
N VAL A 198 3.51 11.12 12.41
CA VAL A 198 3.22 9.79 12.98
C VAL A 198 4.42 8.88 12.78
N GLU A 199 4.68 8.02 13.75
CA GLU A 199 5.79 7.10 13.72
C GLU A 199 5.37 5.74 14.24
N GLY A 200 5.93 4.69 13.67
CA GLY A 200 5.76 3.35 14.20
C GLY A 200 6.95 2.45 13.95
N GLN A 201 6.93 1.32 14.65
CA GLN A 201 7.97 0.31 14.68
C GLN A 201 7.34 -1.07 14.57
N VAL A 202 8.14 -2.09 14.24
CA VAL A 202 7.70 -3.49 14.28
C VAL A 202 8.34 -4.15 15.49
N LYS A 203 7.52 -4.69 16.39
CA LYS A 203 7.96 -5.47 17.56
C LYS A 203 7.43 -6.89 17.41
N ASP A 204 8.31 -7.88 17.38
CA ASP A 204 7.95 -9.31 17.23
C ASP A 204 7.03 -9.59 16.03
N GLY A 205 7.24 -8.88 14.91
CA GLY A 205 6.40 -9.00 13.71
C GLY A 205 5.06 -8.25 13.78
N ILE A 206 4.77 -7.56 14.87
CA ILE A 206 3.54 -6.80 15.09
C ILE A 206 3.82 -5.30 14.91
N PRO A 207 3.11 -4.62 13.99
CA PRO A 207 3.19 -3.17 13.83
C PRO A 207 2.70 -2.43 15.08
N HIS A 208 3.50 -1.52 15.60
CA HIS A 208 3.18 -0.65 16.72
C HIS A 208 3.31 0.82 16.32
N LEU A 209 2.40 1.63 16.83
CA LEU A 209 2.46 3.08 16.77
C LEU A 209 3.31 3.55 17.95
N THR A 210 4.37 4.30 17.66
CA THR A 210 5.28 4.84 18.67
C THR A 210 5.08 6.34 18.90
N ARG A 211 4.51 7.05 17.92
CA ARG A 211 4.33 8.49 18.02
C ARG A 211 3.13 9.01 17.24
N VAL A 212 2.43 9.99 17.82
CA VAL A 212 1.38 10.78 17.17
C VAL A 212 1.52 12.24 17.57
N GLY A 213 1.90 13.09 16.61
CA GLY A 213 2.20 14.50 16.85
C GLY A 213 3.40 14.66 17.78
N SER A 214 3.16 15.25 18.95
CA SER A 214 4.11 15.39 20.06
C SER A 214 4.01 14.29 21.11
N PHE A 215 3.08 13.35 20.98
CA PHE A 215 2.85 12.30 21.97
C PHE A 215 3.61 11.03 21.60
N GLU A 216 4.39 10.52 22.55
CA GLU A 216 4.92 9.16 22.50
C GLU A 216 3.86 8.19 23.01
N VAL A 217 3.68 7.09 22.29
CA VAL A 217 2.67 6.07 22.56
C VAL A 217 3.27 4.69 22.34
N ASP A 218 2.66 3.63 22.88
CA ASP A 218 3.01 2.26 22.53
C ASP A 218 1.73 1.48 22.33
N VAL A 219 1.24 1.48 21.09
CA VAL A 219 -0.07 0.91 20.74
C VAL A 219 0.08 -0.02 19.55
N SER A 220 -0.32 -1.28 19.70
CA SER A 220 -0.36 -2.20 18.55
C SER A 220 -1.36 -1.69 17.52
N LEU A 221 -0.93 -1.65 16.25
CA LEU A 221 -1.75 -1.21 15.13
C LEU A 221 -2.68 -2.33 14.63
N GLU A 222 -2.99 -3.34 15.44
CA GLU A 222 -3.90 -4.43 15.10
C GLU A 222 -5.36 -4.08 15.41
N GLY A 223 -6.28 -4.64 14.62
CA GLY A 223 -7.71 -4.39 14.80
C GLY A 223 -8.12 -2.94 14.52
N SER A 224 -9.07 -2.44 15.32
CA SER A 224 -9.61 -1.09 15.20
C SER A 224 -9.09 -0.21 16.34
N ILE A 225 -8.48 0.91 15.99
CA ILE A 225 -8.01 1.91 16.95
C ILE A 225 -8.96 3.10 16.94
N ILE A 226 -9.35 3.53 18.13
CA ILE A 226 -10.17 4.73 18.33
C ILE A 226 -9.30 5.78 19.00
N LEU A 227 -9.10 6.91 18.31
CA LEU A 227 -8.46 8.08 18.88
C LEU A 227 -9.53 9.05 19.39
N CYS A 228 -9.50 9.36 20.68
CA CYS A 228 -10.43 10.28 21.32
C CYS A 228 -9.68 11.42 21.99
N ARG A 229 -10.15 12.65 21.79
CA ARG A 229 -9.75 13.77 22.64
C ARG A 229 -10.67 13.82 23.84
N GLN A 230 -10.10 13.73 25.02
CA GLN A 230 -10.84 13.81 26.27
C GLN A 230 -10.29 14.95 27.12
N VAL A 231 -11.19 15.73 27.72
CA VAL A 231 -10.83 16.67 28.79
C VAL A 231 -10.73 15.85 30.07
N ASP A 232 -9.58 15.91 30.73
CA ASP A 232 -9.32 15.10 31.93
C ASP A 232 -10.27 15.52 33.06
N GLN A 233 -11.18 14.60 33.38
CA GLN A 233 -12.16 14.75 34.45
C GLN A 233 -12.30 13.38 35.14
N PRO A 234 -12.44 13.35 36.47
CA PRO A 234 -12.65 12.11 37.20
C PRO A 234 -13.82 11.29 36.63
N ALA A 235 -13.68 9.96 36.56
CA ALA A 235 -14.67 8.99 36.08
C ALA A 235 -14.95 8.91 34.55
N MET A 236 -14.20 9.62 33.70
CA MET A 236 -14.46 9.63 32.25
C MET A 236 -14.01 8.36 31.48
N ILE A 237 -12.90 7.72 31.88
CA ILE A 237 -12.39 6.52 31.20
C ILE A 237 -13.40 5.37 31.26
N GLY A 238 -14.07 5.18 32.41
CA GLY A 238 -15.11 4.14 32.57
C GLY A 238 -16.36 4.40 31.74
N SER A 239 -16.70 5.67 31.49
CA SER A 239 -17.86 6.06 30.68
C SER A 239 -17.64 5.76 29.20
N VAL A 240 -16.44 6.04 28.66
CA VAL A 240 -16.07 5.71 27.28
C VAL A 240 -16.04 4.20 27.07
N GLY A 241 -15.42 3.45 27.99
CA GLY A 241 -15.40 1.98 27.93
C GLY A 241 -16.81 1.37 27.91
N SER A 242 -17.72 1.90 28.71
CA SER A 242 -19.11 1.42 28.79
C SER A 242 -19.90 1.64 27.49
N ILE A 243 -19.59 2.71 26.73
CA ILE A 243 -20.24 3.00 25.44
C ILE A 243 -19.69 2.08 24.35
N CYS A 244 -18.38 1.86 24.30
CA CYS A 244 -17.75 0.95 23.34
C CYS A 244 -18.23 -0.50 23.54
N VAL A 245 -18.32 -0.98 24.78
CA VAL A 245 -18.79 -2.33 25.11
C VAL A 245 -20.26 -2.56 24.75
N ARG A 246 -21.10 -1.51 24.78
CA ARG A 246 -22.53 -1.64 24.41
C ARG A 246 -22.82 -1.63 22.91
N ARG A 247 -21.85 -1.27 22.07
CA ARG A 247 -22.06 -1.04 20.63
C ARG A 247 -21.16 -1.87 19.71
N MET A 248 -20.33 -2.75 20.27
CA MET A 248 -19.67 -3.84 19.56
C MET A 248 -20.50 -5.12 19.71
#